data_AF-A0A845I1Z8-F1
#
_entry.id   AF-A0A845I1Z8-F1
#
_cell.length_a   1.000
_cell.length_b   1.000
_cell.length_c   1.000
_cell.angle_alpha   90.00
_cell.angle_beta   90.00
_cell.angle_gamma   90.00
#
_symmetry.space_group_name_H-M   'P 1'
#
loop_
_entity.id
_entity.type
_entity.pdbx_description
1 polymer ?
#
loop_
_entity_poly.entity_id
_entity_poly.type
_entity_poly.pdbx_seq_one_letter_code
_entity_poly.pdbx_strand_id
1 'polypeptide(L)'
;MNKRQALIAAALATVCAASMTQAVAADEKEKCYGVAKAGANDCATAAHSCAGQAKTDNAPAEWKYVPKGTCEKSGGKTTMAPAK
;
A
#
# COMPACT_ATOMS: atom_id res chain seq x y z
N MET A 1 -10.75 22.53 42.62
CA MET A 1 -10.82 22.50 41.14
C MET A 1 -12.05 23.29 40.71
N ASN A 2 -11.86 24.46 40.11
CA ASN A 2 -12.93 25.40 39.82
C ASN A 2 -13.69 24.99 38.55
N LYS A 3 -15.02 25.14 38.51
CA LYS A 3 -15.90 24.71 37.39
C LYS A 3 -15.43 25.15 36.00
N ARG A 4 -14.66 26.24 35.90
CA ARG A 4 -14.04 26.73 34.65
C ARG A 4 -12.90 25.82 34.14
N GLN A 5 -12.18 25.16 35.03
CA GLN A 5 -11.13 24.18 34.70
C GLN A 5 -11.72 22.87 34.19
N ALA A 6 -12.95 22.53 34.58
CA ALA A 6 -13.65 21.35 34.07
C ALA A 6 -14.11 21.54 32.61
N LEU A 7 -14.40 22.77 32.18
CA LEU A 7 -14.84 23.07 30.82
C LEU A 7 -13.70 23.07 29.79
N ILE A 8 -12.46 23.36 30.21
CA ILE A 8 -11.28 23.38 29.32
C ILE A 8 -10.74 21.96 29.07
N ALA A 9 -10.90 21.03 30.03
CA ALA A 9 -10.43 19.66 29.91
C ALA A 9 -11.28 18.77 28.96
N ALA A 10 -12.47 19.24 28.55
CA ALA A 10 -13.39 18.45 27.72
C ALA A 10 -13.14 18.55 26.21
N ALA A 11 -12.19 19.39 25.76
CA ALA A 11 -12.00 19.69 24.33
C ALA A 11 -11.03 18.76 23.59
N LEU A 12 -10.43 17.76 24.24
CA LEU A 12 -9.23 17.07 23.71
C LEU A 12 -9.38 15.57 23.41
N ALA A 13 -10.56 14.96 23.49
CA ALA A 13 -10.64 13.49 23.49
C ALA A 13 -11.59 12.84 22.46
N THR A 14 -11.97 13.52 21.37
CA THR A 14 -12.92 12.93 20.38
C THR A 14 -12.44 12.92 18.93
N VAL A 15 -11.12 12.93 18.67
CA VAL A 15 -10.56 12.63 17.34
C VAL A 15 -9.57 11.49 17.47
N CYS A 16 -10.07 10.25 17.52
CA CYS A 16 -9.32 9.03 17.18
C CYS A 16 -10.29 7.85 17.03
N ALA A 17 -11.31 8.01 16.19
CA ALA A 17 -12.10 6.89 15.69
C ALA A 17 -12.38 7.08 14.19
N ALA A 18 -11.34 7.48 13.45
CA ALA A 18 -11.29 7.16 12.04
C ALA A 18 -11.03 5.66 11.97
N SER A 19 -12.12 4.91 11.89
CA SER A 19 -12.17 3.50 11.57
C SER A 19 -11.13 3.17 10.49
N MET A 20 -10.04 2.54 10.89
CA MET A 20 -9.26 1.69 9.99
C MET A 20 -10.09 0.45 9.68
N THR A 21 -11.22 0.64 8.99
CA THR A 21 -11.77 -0.42 8.16
C THR A 21 -10.81 -0.57 6.99
N GLN A 22 -9.73 -1.33 7.18
CA GLN A 22 -9.21 -2.12 6.09
C GLN A 22 -10.31 -3.11 5.74
N ALA A 23 -11.24 -2.67 4.90
CA ALA A 23 -12.09 -3.58 4.18
C ALA A 23 -11.13 -4.43 3.33
N VAL A 24 -10.78 -5.61 3.83
CA VAL A 24 -10.36 -6.74 3.02
C VAL A 24 -11.57 -7.14 2.20
N ALA A 25 -11.89 -6.34 1.18
CA ALA A 25 -12.62 -6.83 0.03
C ALA A 25 -11.82 -8.03 -0.47
N ALA A 26 -12.47 -9.20 -0.59
CA ALA A 26 -11.85 -10.38 -1.18
C ALA A 26 -11.17 -9.95 -2.49
N ASP A 27 -9.84 -9.92 -2.48
CA ASP A 27 -9.02 -9.05 -3.33
C ASP A 27 -9.34 -9.28 -4.82
N GLU A 28 -10.06 -8.32 -5.43
CA GLU A 28 -10.17 -8.19 -6.89
C GLU A 28 -8.84 -7.76 -7.52
N LYS A 29 -7.78 -7.64 -6.71
CA LYS A 29 -6.46 -7.23 -7.14
C LYS A 29 -5.43 -8.31 -6.84
N GLU A 30 -4.41 -8.37 -7.67
CA GLU A 30 -3.27 -9.27 -7.52
C GLU A 30 -1.97 -8.47 -7.56
N LYS A 31 -0.96 -8.91 -6.81
CA LYS A 31 0.39 -8.34 -6.95
C LYS A 31 0.93 -8.75 -8.30
N CYS A 32 1.37 -7.78 -9.08
CA CYS A 32 1.97 -8.02 -10.38
C CYS A 32 3.40 -7.48 -10.42
N TYR A 33 4.34 -8.40 -10.48
CA TYR A 33 5.76 -8.16 -10.51
C TYR A 33 6.24 -7.89 -11.94
N GLY A 34 7.24 -7.02 -12.08
CA GLY A 34 7.88 -6.74 -13.36
C GLY A 34 7.06 -5.90 -14.34
N VAL A 35 6.01 -5.22 -13.87
CA VAL A 35 5.18 -4.31 -14.70
C VAL A 35 5.18 -2.86 -14.20
N ALA A 36 5.77 -2.61 -13.04
CA ALA A 36 5.87 -1.27 -12.47
C ALA A 36 6.93 -0.46 -13.22
N LYS A 37 6.58 0.74 -13.69
CA LYS A 37 7.55 1.72 -14.18
C LYS A 37 8.39 2.29 -13.03
N ALA A 38 9.50 2.93 -13.35
CA ALA A 38 10.27 3.72 -12.41
C ALA A 38 9.36 4.72 -11.70
N GLY A 39 9.46 4.78 -10.37
CA GLY A 39 8.61 5.63 -9.53
C GLY A 39 7.14 5.20 -9.44
N ALA A 40 6.76 4.02 -9.94
CA ALA A 40 5.36 3.58 -10.00
C ALA A 40 5.10 2.19 -9.41
N ASN A 41 5.95 1.74 -8.48
CA ASN A 41 5.70 0.56 -7.66
C ASN A 41 4.83 0.86 -6.44
N ASP A 42 4.15 -0.15 -5.93
CA ASP A 42 3.45 -0.11 -4.65
C ASP A 42 4.42 -0.31 -3.47
N CYS A 43 3.91 -0.14 -2.24
CA CYS A 43 4.68 -0.31 -1.00
C CYS A 43 5.09 -1.77 -0.75
N ALA A 44 6.08 -2.00 0.10
CA ALA A 44 6.54 -3.33 0.51
C ALA A 44 6.92 -4.24 -0.68
N THR A 45 7.77 -3.71 -1.55
CA THR A 45 8.49 -4.52 -2.55
C THR A 45 9.70 -5.17 -1.89
N ALA A 46 10.35 -6.13 -2.56
CA ALA A 46 11.55 -6.74 -1.99
C ALA A 46 12.75 -5.79 -1.94
N ALA A 47 12.71 -4.69 -2.70
CA ALA A 47 13.75 -3.68 -2.71
C ALA A 47 13.48 -2.53 -1.73
N HIS A 48 12.22 -2.10 -1.60
CA HIS A 48 11.87 -0.86 -0.90
C HIS A 48 10.55 -0.96 -0.12
N SER A 49 10.48 -0.26 1.01
CA SER A 49 9.29 -0.28 1.88
C SER A 49 8.16 0.63 1.42
N CYS A 50 8.47 1.77 0.78
CA CYS A 50 7.48 2.75 0.35
C CYS A 50 7.28 2.72 -1.17
N ALA A 51 6.05 3.03 -1.61
CA ALA A 51 5.68 3.20 -3.01
C ALA A 51 6.50 4.29 -3.70
N GLY A 52 6.62 4.16 -5.02
CA GLY A 52 7.28 5.15 -5.88
C GLY A 52 8.81 5.18 -5.79
N GLN A 53 9.44 4.13 -5.26
CA GLN A 53 10.90 4.03 -5.13
C GLN A 53 11.57 3.16 -6.18
N ALA A 54 10.81 2.53 -7.07
CA ALA A 54 11.36 1.78 -8.19
C ALA A 54 12.30 2.66 -9.02
N LYS A 55 13.56 2.23 -9.15
CA LYS A 55 14.59 3.00 -9.86
C LYS A 55 14.56 2.78 -11.38
N THR A 56 14.07 1.62 -11.80
CA THR A 56 14.04 1.21 -13.21
C THR A 56 12.68 0.63 -13.55
N ASP A 57 12.30 0.77 -14.82
CA ASP A 57 11.10 0.13 -15.34
C ASP A 57 11.18 -1.39 -15.26
N ASN A 58 10.04 -2.01 -14.94
CA ASN A 58 9.80 -3.45 -15.00
C ASN A 58 10.78 -4.29 -14.16
N ALA A 59 11.31 -3.71 -13.08
CA ALA A 59 12.21 -4.43 -12.20
C ALA A 59 11.50 -5.67 -11.59
N PRO A 60 12.15 -6.86 -11.57
CA PRO A 60 11.49 -8.11 -11.16
C PRO A 60 11.06 -8.12 -9.69
N ALA A 61 11.77 -7.36 -8.85
CA ALA A 61 11.48 -7.20 -7.43
C ALA A 61 10.39 -6.16 -7.15
N GLU A 62 10.09 -5.30 -8.12
CA GLU A 62 9.07 -4.27 -8.02
C GLU A 62 7.72 -4.83 -8.50
N TRP A 63 6.68 -4.47 -7.77
CA TRP A 63 5.33 -4.88 -8.09
C TRP A 63 4.35 -3.74 -7.95
N LYS A 64 3.19 -3.93 -8.57
CA LYS A 64 2.01 -3.11 -8.32
C LYS A 64 0.74 -3.95 -8.30
N TYR A 65 -0.28 -3.46 -7.62
CA TYR A 65 -1.60 -4.07 -7.68
C TYR A 65 -2.24 -3.81 -9.04
N VAL A 66 -2.76 -4.88 -9.63
CA VAL A 66 -3.55 -4.86 -10.87
C VAL A 66 -4.83 -5.65 -10.65
N PRO A 67 -5.88 -5.47 -11.45
CA PRO A 67 -7.06 -6.33 -11.38
C PRO A 67 -6.69 -7.80 -11.54
N LYS A 68 -7.36 -8.69 -10.80
CA LYS A 68 -7.07 -10.13 -10.81
C LYS A 68 -7.19 -10.71 -12.22
N GLY A 69 -6.24 -11.57 -12.60
CA GLY A 69 -6.19 -12.18 -13.93
C GLY A 69 -5.77 -11.22 -15.06
N THR A 70 -5.13 -10.10 -14.74
CA THR A 70 -4.59 -9.14 -15.73
C THR A 70 -3.08 -9.05 -15.72
N CYS A 71 -2.42 -9.55 -14.67
CA CYS A 71 -0.97 -9.45 -14.53
C CYS A 71 -0.22 -10.13 -15.69
N GLU A 72 -0.56 -11.38 -15.97
CA GLU A 72 0.08 -12.16 -17.05
C GLU A 72 -0.23 -11.57 -18.43
N LYS A 73 -1.44 -11.03 -18.62
CA LYS A 73 -1.84 -10.33 -19.86
C LYS A 73 -1.02 -9.07 -20.10
N SER A 74 -0.51 -8.47 -19.03
CA SER A 74 0.36 -7.29 -19.05
C SER A 74 1.85 -7.65 -19.15
N GLY A 75 2.18 -8.94 -19.28
CA GLY A 75 3.57 -9.43 -19.32
C GLY A 75 4.24 -9.62 -17.95
N GLY A 76 3.50 -9.44 -16.86
CA GLY A 76 4.02 -9.58 -15.50
C GLY A 76 3.92 -11.00 -14.94
N LYS A 77 4.29 -11.15 -13.66
CA LYS A 77 4.11 -12.38 -12.90
C LYS A 77 3.43 -12.12 -11.57
N THR A 78 2.62 -13.05 -11.09
CA THR A 78 1.94 -12.95 -9.78
C THR A 78 2.85 -13.34 -8.61
N THR A 79 4.01 -13.93 -8.92
CA THR A 79 5.06 -14.24 -7.97
C THR A 79 6.33 -13.49 -8.34
N MET A 80 7.08 -13.11 -7.32
CA MET A 80 8.37 -12.46 -7.50
C MET A 80 9.37 -13.45 -8.11
N ALA A 81 10.14 -13.00 -9.10
CA ALA A 81 11.23 -13.81 -9.63
C ALA A 81 12.29 -14.06 -8.53
N PRO A 82 12.88 -15.26 -8.45
CA PRO A 82 13.96 -15.51 -7.52
C PRO A 82 15.12 -14.56 -7.78
N ALA A 83 15.70 -14.02 -6.70
CA ALA A 83 16.95 -13.28 -6.79
C ALA A 83 18.03 -14.21 -7.34
N LYS A 84 18.72 -13.78 -8.40
CA LYS A 84 19.96 -14.43 -8.84
C LYS A 84 21.11 -14.05 -7.92
#